data_AF-A0A975H8K6-F1
#
_entry.id   AF-A0A975H8K6-F1
#
_cell.length_a   1.000
_cell.length_b   1.000
_cell.length_c   1.000
_cell.angle_alpha   90.00
_cell.angle_beta   90.00
_cell.angle_gamma   90.00
#
_symmetry.space_group_name_H-M   'P 1'
#
loop_
_entity.id
_entity.type
_entity.pdbx_description
1 polymer ?
#
loop_
_entity_poly.entity_id
_entity_poly.type
_entity_poly.pdbx_seq_one_letter_code
_entity_poly.pdbx_strand_id
1 'polypeptide(L)'
;MTFSWKIEKSDIQKIKNVVSENDNQFLKSRIERNVEKKNISISKDNVIHSMIMCLLTSQQRSGPNSQVAKFLNQKPFSITAELIERTENKEKSIKQIFLKNGLTRFINKNSEYFSINFDEIKKNDWEIMKKLEFLNENQSKTNERELADFLKVKLKGFGPKQSRNFLQALGLTKYEIPIDSRIINWLNDFGFPVKLSSALLSENNYYHFVSDGIQELCEKADIYPCVFDAVVFSSFDDDEYTAENIML
;
A
#
# COMPACT_ATOMS: atom_id res chain seq x y z
N MET A 1 20.35 20.48 -14.19
CA MET A 1 20.12 21.12 -12.88
C MET A 1 20.04 20.02 -11.83
N THR A 2 20.71 20.16 -10.70
CA THR A 2 20.73 19.18 -9.61
C THR A 2 19.98 19.74 -8.41
N PHE A 3 19.13 18.92 -7.79
CA PHE A 3 18.41 19.23 -6.56
C PHE A 3 18.96 18.36 -5.44
N SER A 4 19.04 18.89 -4.21
CA SER A 4 19.51 18.14 -3.04
C SER A 4 18.68 18.50 -1.81
N TRP A 5 18.23 17.50 -1.05
CA TRP A 5 17.55 17.72 0.23
C TRP A 5 18.57 18.06 1.32
N LYS A 6 18.37 19.17 2.02
CA LYS A 6 19.17 19.49 3.21
C LYS A 6 18.52 18.80 4.42
N ILE A 7 19.20 17.79 4.96
CA ILE A 7 18.75 17.02 6.13
C ILE A 7 19.71 17.27 7.28
N GLU A 8 19.20 17.78 8.40
CA GLU A 8 19.97 18.09 9.59
C GLU A 8 19.98 16.91 10.58
N LYS A 9 20.89 16.95 11.56
CA LYS A 9 20.96 15.89 12.60
C LYS A 9 19.67 15.80 13.42
N SER A 10 19.01 16.92 13.64
CA SER A 10 17.71 17.01 14.31
C SER A 10 16.62 16.27 13.53
N ASP A 11 16.61 16.39 12.20
CA ASP A 11 15.67 15.71 11.31
C ASP A 11 15.83 14.19 11.40
N ILE A 12 17.08 13.73 11.34
CA ILE A 12 17.44 12.32 11.50
C ILE A 12 16.97 11.79 12.87
N GLN A 13 17.22 12.55 13.94
CA GLN A 13 16.84 12.14 15.28
C GLN A 13 15.33 12.04 15.46
N LYS A 14 14.55 12.98 14.90
CA LYS A 14 13.09 12.93 14.93
C LYS A 14 12.55 11.64 14.29
N ILE A 15 13.10 11.25 13.14
CA ILE A 15 12.70 10.00 12.45
C ILE A 15 13.01 8.79 13.31
N LYS A 16 14.22 8.72 13.89
CA LYS A 16 14.60 7.62 14.80
C LYS A 16 13.70 7.54 16.03
N ASN A 17 13.39 8.69 16.63
CA ASN A 17 12.51 8.75 17.80
C ASN A 17 11.13 8.20 17.47
N VAL A 18 10.54 8.62 16.35
CA VAL A 18 9.20 8.19 15.97
C VAL A 18 9.12 6.68 15.77
N VAL A 19 10.18 6.06 15.22
CA VAL A 19 10.26 4.59 15.13
C VAL A 19 10.36 3.95 16.51
N SER A 20 11.23 4.46 17.39
CA SER A 20 11.40 3.90 18.74
C SER A 20 10.19 4.06 19.65
N GLU A 21 9.40 5.11 19.45
CA GLU A 21 8.22 5.44 20.25
C GLU A 21 6.98 4.63 19.85
N ASN A 22 7.00 3.94 18.69
CA ASN A 22 5.85 3.22 18.13
C ASN A 22 6.22 1.76 17.78
N ASP A 23 6.87 1.03 18.70
CA ASP A 23 7.16 -0.40 18.55
C ASP A 23 5.93 -1.29 18.78
N ASN A 24 4.98 -1.24 17.85
CA ASN A 24 3.74 -2.02 17.91
C ASN A 24 3.72 -3.20 16.94
N GLN A 25 2.68 -4.03 17.05
CA GLN A 25 2.55 -5.26 16.27
C GLN A 25 2.46 -4.98 14.75
N PHE A 26 1.92 -3.83 14.35
CA PHE A 26 1.84 -3.43 12.94
C PHE A 26 3.24 -3.18 12.36
N LEU A 27 4.09 -2.47 13.10
CA LEU A 27 5.49 -2.27 12.73
C LEU A 27 6.25 -3.59 12.58
N LYS A 28 6.11 -4.50 13.57
CA LYS A 28 6.76 -5.81 13.56
C LYS A 28 6.37 -6.62 12.33
N SER A 29 5.07 -6.69 12.05
CA SER A 29 4.55 -7.36 10.86
C SER A 29 5.09 -6.75 9.56
N ARG A 30 5.18 -5.41 9.47
CA ARG A 30 5.79 -4.73 8.32
C ARG A 30 7.26 -5.14 8.13
N ILE A 31 8.06 -5.14 9.20
CA ILE A 31 9.48 -5.53 9.13
C ILE A 31 9.61 -6.97 8.65
N GLU A 32 8.90 -7.91 9.29
CA GLU A 32 8.95 -9.33 8.93
C GLU A 32 8.58 -9.54 7.45
N ARG A 33 7.51 -8.90 6.98
CA ARG A 33 6.98 -9.10 5.64
C ARG A 33 7.80 -8.39 4.56
N ASN A 34 8.07 -7.09 4.73
CA ASN A 34 8.64 -6.24 3.69
C ASN A 34 10.17 -6.16 3.74
N VAL A 35 10.75 -6.20 4.94
CA VAL A 35 12.21 -6.09 5.13
C VAL A 35 12.85 -7.47 5.08
N GLU A 36 12.33 -8.40 5.88
CA GLU A 36 12.87 -9.75 6.04
C GLU A 36 12.31 -10.76 5.03
N LYS A 37 11.27 -10.39 4.28
CA LYS A 37 10.60 -11.24 3.27
C LYS A 37 10.07 -12.56 3.83
N LYS A 38 9.62 -12.56 5.09
CA LYS A 38 9.00 -13.73 5.71
C LYS A 38 7.58 -13.93 5.18
N ASN A 39 7.24 -15.19 4.86
CA ASN A 39 5.89 -15.61 4.48
C ASN A 39 5.28 -14.83 3.30
N ILE A 40 6.12 -14.32 2.40
CA ILE A 40 5.66 -13.70 1.16
C ILE A 40 5.31 -14.80 0.14
N SER A 41 4.22 -14.60 -0.59
CA SER A 41 3.83 -15.49 -1.69
C SER A 41 3.18 -14.65 -2.78
N ILE A 42 3.72 -14.73 -3.99
CA ILE A 42 3.14 -14.09 -5.16
C ILE A 42 2.23 -15.13 -5.80
N SER A 43 0.94 -15.05 -5.46
CA SER A 43 -0.11 -15.92 -6.00
C SER A 43 -1.24 -15.08 -6.59
N LYS A 44 -2.03 -15.69 -7.48
CA LYS A 44 -3.23 -15.03 -8.03
C LYS A 44 -4.18 -14.55 -6.93
N ASP A 45 -4.34 -15.35 -5.88
CA ASP A 45 -5.19 -15.01 -4.74
C ASP A 45 -4.65 -13.80 -3.96
N ASN A 46 -3.34 -13.75 -3.71
CA ASN A 46 -2.73 -12.61 -3.02
C ASN A 46 -2.78 -11.33 -3.86
N VAL A 47 -2.65 -11.43 -5.19
CA VAL A 47 -2.86 -10.31 -6.11
C VAL A 47 -4.30 -9.81 -6.05
N ILE A 48 -5.28 -10.72 -6.09
CA ILE A 48 -6.70 -10.37 -6.00
C ILE A 48 -7.02 -9.71 -4.65
N HIS A 49 -6.54 -10.31 -3.55
CA HIS A 49 -6.75 -9.80 -2.21
C HIS A 49 -6.14 -8.39 -2.06
N SER A 50 -4.89 -8.21 -2.49
CA SER A 50 -4.21 -6.91 -2.45
C SER A 50 -4.92 -5.86 -3.31
N MET A 51 -5.45 -6.24 -4.48
CA MET A 51 -6.23 -5.34 -5.34
C MET A 51 -7.53 -4.89 -4.65
N ILE A 52 -8.26 -5.82 -4.03
CA ILE A 52 -9.49 -5.51 -3.28
C ILE A 52 -9.18 -4.59 -2.10
N MET A 53 -8.09 -4.85 -1.37
CA MET A 53 -7.62 -3.96 -0.30
C MET A 53 -7.42 -2.54 -0.84
N CYS A 54 -6.67 -2.37 -1.92
CA CYS A 54 -6.40 -1.04 -2.49
C CYS A 54 -7.67 -0.29 -2.94
N LEU A 55 -8.62 -1.00 -3.57
CA LEU A 55 -9.88 -0.39 -4.00
C LEU A 55 -10.72 0.05 -2.81
N LEU A 56 -10.80 -0.77 -1.75
CA LEU A 56 -11.57 -0.46 -0.54
C LEU A 56 -10.92 0.67 0.28
N THR A 57 -9.59 0.67 0.46
CA THR A 57 -8.87 1.65 1.30
C THR A 57 -8.60 2.99 0.60
N SER A 58 -8.98 3.14 -0.67
CA SER A 58 -8.81 4.40 -1.41
C SER A 58 -9.49 5.59 -0.73
N GLN A 59 -10.66 5.39 -0.14
CA GLN A 59 -11.47 6.43 0.50
C GLN A 59 -12.21 5.94 1.75
N GLN A 60 -11.73 4.86 2.37
CA GLN A 60 -12.32 4.29 3.57
C GLN A 60 -11.24 4.11 4.64
N ARG A 61 -11.61 4.39 5.90
CA ARG A 61 -10.74 4.11 7.03
C ARG A 61 -10.52 2.61 7.13
N SER A 62 -9.27 2.21 7.20
CA SER A 62 -8.84 0.81 7.27
C SER A 62 -8.08 0.50 8.56
N GLY A 63 -8.39 1.23 9.63
CA GLY A 63 -7.86 0.93 10.97
C GLY A 63 -8.30 -0.45 11.47
N PRO A 64 -7.71 -0.94 12.57
CA PRO A 64 -7.82 -2.34 13.01
C PRO A 64 -9.27 -2.79 13.28
N ASN A 65 -10.12 -1.87 13.72
CA ASN A 65 -11.52 -2.15 14.04
C ASN A 65 -12.52 -1.85 12.90
N SER A 66 -12.03 -1.42 11.73
CA SER A 66 -12.87 -1.05 10.60
C SER A 66 -13.57 -2.25 9.95
N GLN A 67 -14.72 -2.00 9.32
CA GLN A 67 -15.42 -3.05 8.55
C GLN A 67 -14.58 -3.58 7.38
N VAL A 68 -13.75 -2.72 6.79
CA VAL A 68 -12.79 -3.08 5.74
C VAL A 68 -11.76 -4.07 6.29
N ALA A 69 -11.15 -3.76 7.44
CA ALA A 69 -10.17 -4.66 8.06
C ALA A 69 -10.79 -6.01 8.43
N LYS A 70 -11.98 -6.02 9.04
CA LYS A 70 -12.72 -7.25 9.37
C LYS A 70 -13.01 -8.12 8.15
N PHE A 71 -13.36 -7.50 7.02
CA PHE A 71 -13.59 -8.21 5.78
C PHE A 71 -12.30 -8.78 5.17
N LEU A 72 -11.23 -7.99 5.11
CA LEU A 72 -9.94 -8.41 4.56
C LEU A 72 -9.25 -9.49 5.41
N ASN A 73 -9.51 -9.53 6.72
CA ASN A 73 -8.94 -10.52 7.64
C ASN A 73 -9.74 -11.83 7.73
N GLN A 74 -10.75 -12.04 6.87
CA GLN A 74 -11.47 -13.31 6.83
C GLN A 74 -10.52 -14.47 6.50
N LYS A 75 -10.60 -15.55 7.27
CA LYS A 75 -9.81 -16.78 7.08
C LYS A 75 -10.76 -17.99 6.94
N PRO A 76 -10.86 -18.61 5.75
CA PRO A 76 -10.23 -18.20 4.48
C PRO A 76 -10.86 -16.92 3.91
N PHE A 77 -10.09 -16.17 3.11
CA PHE A 77 -10.62 -14.99 2.41
C PHE A 77 -11.58 -15.43 1.30
N SER A 78 -12.74 -14.80 1.24
CA SER A 78 -13.88 -15.26 0.43
C SER A 78 -13.73 -15.09 -1.08
N ILE A 79 -12.80 -14.25 -1.54
CA ILE A 79 -12.63 -13.94 -2.97
C ILE A 79 -11.30 -14.54 -3.47
N THR A 80 -11.39 -15.68 -4.16
CA THR A 80 -10.24 -16.38 -4.76
C THR A 80 -10.22 -16.23 -6.28
N ALA A 81 -9.07 -16.50 -6.89
CA ALA A 81 -8.90 -16.53 -8.34
C ALA A 81 -9.84 -17.55 -8.99
N GLU A 82 -9.93 -18.76 -8.43
CA GLU A 82 -10.83 -19.81 -8.93
C GLU A 82 -12.30 -19.35 -8.93
N LEU A 83 -12.76 -18.73 -7.85
CA LEU A 83 -14.13 -18.21 -7.75
C LEU A 83 -14.39 -17.18 -8.86
N ILE A 84 -13.49 -16.21 -9.01
CA ILE A 84 -13.68 -15.11 -9.96
C ILE A 84 -13.52 -15.57 -11.41
N GLU A 85 -12.64 -16.53 -11.69
CA GLU A 85 -12.48 -17.10 -13.03
C GLU A 85 -13.75 -17.81 -13.53
N ARG A 86 -14.51 -18.44 -12.63
CA ARG A 86 -15.77 -19.13 -12.92
C ARG A 86 -17.00 -18.22 -12.88
N THR A 87 -16.83 -17.00 -12.37
CA THR A 87 -17.93 -16.05 -12.22
C THR A 87 -18.18 -15.34 -13.55
N GLU A 88 -19.39 -15.50 -14.10
CA GLU A 88 -19.81 -14.84 -15.33
C GLU A 88 -19.88 -13.32 -15.14
N ASN A 89 -20.70 -12.85 -14.20
CA ASN A 89 -20.82 -11.43 -13.87
C ASN A 89 -20.02 -11.08 -12.59
N LYS A 90 -18.74 -10.76 -12.78
CA LYS A 90 -17.78 -10.48 -11.69
C LYS A 90 -18.16 -9.22 -10.91
N GLU A 91 -18.52 -8.14 -11.61
CA GLU A 91 -18.94 -6.89 -10.97
C GLU A 91 -20.12 -7.12 -10.00
N LYS A 92 -21.20 -7.74 -10.48
CA LYS A 92 -22.39 -8.00 -9.66
C LYS A 92 -22.05 -8.90 -8.46
N SER A 93 -21.23 -9.92 -8.67
CA SER A 93 -20.87 -10.88 -7.63
C SER A 93 -20.00 -10.24 -6.55
N ILE A 94 -18.97 -9.48 -6.94
CA ILE A 94 -18.12 -8.73 -6.00
C ILE A 94 -18.93 -7.71 -5.21
N LYS A 95 -19.83 -6.98 -5.86
CA LYS A 95 -20.73 -6.04 -5.19
C LYS A 95 -21.60 -6.74 -4.15
N GLN A 96 -22.14 -7.92 -4.46
CA GLN A 96 -22.94 -8.71 -3.53
C GLN A 96 -22.10 -9.21 -2.34
N ILE A 97 -20.86 -9.64 -2.57
CA ILE A 97 -19.93 -10.04 -1.51
C ILE A 97 -19.64 -8.84 -0.60
N PHE A 98 -19.37 -7.65 -1.15
CA PHE A 98 -19.17 -6.44 -0.36
C PHE A 98 -20.39 -6.11 0.51
N LEU A 99 -21.60 -6.11 -0.07
CA LEU A 99 -22.84 -5.85 0.67
C LEU A 99 -23.08 -6.85 1.80
N LYS A 100 -22.89 -8.15 1.53
CA LYS A 100 -23.03 -9.22 2.54
C LYS A 100 -22.08 -9.02 3.72
N ASN A 101 -20.92 -8.40 3.48
CA ASN A 101 -19.92 -8.07 4.49
C ASN A 101 -20.07 -6.65 5.06
N GLY A 102 -21.23 -6.01 4.90
CA GLY A 102 -21.50 -4.69 5.49
C GLY A 102 -20.76 -3.53 4.84
N LEU A 103 -20.12 -3.75 3.70
CA LEU A 103 -19.44 -2.69 2.95
C LEU A 103 -20.46 -1.99 2.04
N THR A 104 -20.55 -0.67 2.15
CA THR A 104 -21.57 0.13 1.42
C THR A 104 -20.97 1.30 0.64
N ARG A 105 -19.82 1.83 1.05
CA ARG A 105 -19.19 2.99 0.43
C ARG A 105 -18.50 2.60 -0.88
N PHE A 106 -18.76 3.36 -1.94
CA PHE A 106 -18.14 3.20 -3.28
C PHE A 106 -18.22 1.80 -3.90
N ILE A 107 -19.07 0.91 -3.39
CA ILE A 107 -19.09 -0.50 -3.80
C ILE A 107 -19.36 -0.68 -5.29
N ASN A 108 -20.19 0.17 -5.90
CA ASN A 108 -20.46 0.14 -7.35
C ASN A 108 -19.16 0.36 -8.15
N LYS A 109 -18.44 1.43 -7.81
CA LYS A 109 -17.20 1.81 -8.48
C LYS A 109 -16.09 0.77 -8.21
N ASN A 110 -15.98 0.31 -6.97
CA ASN A 110 -14.97 -0.68 -6.60
C ASN A 110 -15.22 -2.04 -7.26
N SER A 111 -16.48 -2.49 -7.36
CA SER A 111 -16.81 -3.73 -8.07
C SER A 111 -16.58 -3.63 -9.57
N GLU A 112 -16.94 -2.51 -10.18
CA GLU A 112 -16.70 -2.23 -11.61
C GLU A 112 -15.19 -2.24 -11.89
N TYR A 113 -14.42 -1.52 -11.08
CA TYR A 113 -12.97 -1.39 -11.24
C TYR A 113 -12.26 -2.73 -11.07
N PHE A 114 -12.67 -3.51 -10.06
CA PHE A 114 -12.15 -4.86 -9.88
C PHE A 114 -12.42 -5.74 -11.10
N SER A 115 -13.66 -5.74 -11.62
CA SER A 115 -14.01 -6.54 -12.80
C SER A 115 -13.14 -6.19 -14.01
N ILE A 116 -13.02 -4.89 -14.31
CA ILE A 116 -12.19 -4.38 -15.41
C ILE A 116 -10.73 -4.81 -15.24
N ASN A 117 -10.17 -4.64 -14.03
CA ASN A 117 -8.79 -5.00 -13.76
C ASN A 117 -8.53 -6.50 -13.83
N PHE A 118 -9.48 -7.32 -13.38
CA PHE A 118 -9.35 -8.77 -13.43
C PHE A 118 -9.38 -9.27 -14.88
N ASP A 119 -10.34 -8.81 -15.68
CA ASP A 119 -10.45 -9.17 -17.10
C ASP A 119 -9.19 -8.70 -17.88
N GLU A 120 -8.83 -7.43 -17.66
CA GLU A 120 -7.48 -6.85 -17.64
C GLU A 120 -6.27 -7.81 -17.65
N ILE A 121 -6.06 -8.38 -16.46
CA ILE A 121 -4.95 -9.26 -16.10
C ILE A 121 -5.10 -10.62 -16.76
N LYS A 122 -6.31 -11.17 -16.78
CA LYS A 122 -6.59 -12.50 -17.35
C LYS A 122 -6.34 -12.53 -18.85
N LYS A 123 -6.77 -11.49 -19.58
CA LYS A 123 -6.54 -11.34 -21.02
C LYS A 123 -5.06 -11.29 -21.38
N ASN A 124 -4.25 -10.69 -20.51
CA ASN A 124 -2.79 -10.64 -20.66
C ASN A 124 -2.10 -11.81 -19.95
N ASP A 125 -2.76 -12.95 -19.81
CA ASP A 125 -2.22 -14.19 -19.22
C ASP A 125 -1.41 -13.99 -17.94
N TRP A 126 -1.90 -13.12 -17.05
CA TRP A 126 -1.26 -12.83 -15.77
C TRP A 126 0.21 -12.35 -15.87
N GLU A 127 0.59 -11.65 -16.94
CA GLU A 127 1.93 -11.06 -17.12
C GLU A 127 2.40 -10.19 -15.94
N ILE A 128 1.46 -9.59 -15.18
CA ILE A 128 1.75 -8.88 -13.93
C ILE A 128 2.52 -9.75 -12.92
N MET A 129 2.25 -11.06 -12.86
CA MET A 129 2.92 -12.00 -11.97
C MET A 129 4.42 -12.06 -12.25
N LYS A 130 4.82 -12.11 -13.53
CA LYS A 130 6.24 -12.11 -13.92
C LYS A 130 6.95 -10.84 -13.47
N LYS A 131 6.27 -9.69 -13.52
CA LYS A 131 6.82 -8.42 -13.04
C LYS A 131 6.95 -8.38 -11.52
N LEU A 132 6.00 -8.96 -10.80
CA LEU A 132 6.05 -9.07 -9.34
C LEU A 132 7.18 -10.01 -8.89
N GLU A 133 7.35 -11.15 -9.55
CA GLU A 133 8.44 -12.09 -9.27
C GLU A 133 9.80 -11.47 -9.59
N PHE A 134 9.93 -10.78 -10.74
CA PHE A 134 11.14 -10.05 -11.07
C PHE A 134 11.49 -9.01 -9.99
N LEU A 135 10.51 -8.25 -9.50
CA LEU A 135 10.72 -7.28 -8.42
C LEU A 135 11.12 -7.98 -7.11
N ASN A 136 10.53 -9.13 -6.81
CA ASN A 136 10.88 -9.90 -5.63
C ASN A 136 12.36 -10.35 -5.66
N GLU A 137 12.88 -10.75 -6.82
CA GLU A 137 14.28 -11.14 -6.97
C GLU A 137 15.23 -9.94 -7.06
N ASN A 138 14.77 -8.82 -7.63
CA ASN A 138 15.62 -7.68 -8.00
C ASN A 138 15.18 -6.38 -7.30
N GLN A 139 14.91 -6.45 -6.00
CA GLN A 139 14.34 -5.31 -5.27
C GLN A 139 15.33 -4.12 -5.20
N SER A 140 14.90 -2.97 -5.71
CA SER A 140 15.65 -1.71 -5.67
C SER A 140 14.70 -0.51 -5.69
N LYS A 141 15.18 0.69 -5.31
CA LYS A 141 14.38 1.93 -5.39
C LYS A 141 13.77 2.12 -6.78
N THR A 142 14.58 1.91 -7.82
CA THR A 142 14.16 2.06 -9.22
C THR A 142 13.12 1.02 -9.62
N ASN A 143 13.35 -0.27 -9.35
CA ASN A 143 12.44 -1.32 -9.78
C ASN A 143 11.09 -1.23 -9.04
N GLU A 144 11.08 -0.86 -7.76
CA GLU A 144 9.84 -0.61 -7.02
C GLU A 144 9.03 0.54 -7.63
N ARG A 145 9.70 1.65 -7.98
CA ARG A 145 9.07 2.83 -8.58
C ARG A 145 8.51 2.52 -9.97
N GLU A 146 9.30 1.89 -10.83
CA GLU A 146 8.89 1.53 -12.18
C GLU A 146 7.66 0.62 -12.17
N LEU A 147 7.64 -0.38 -11.27
CA LEU A 147 6.48 -1.24 -11.15
C LEU A 147 5.27 -0.49 -10.58
N ALA A 148 5.45 0.38 -9.58
CA ALA A 148 4.36 1.19 -9.04
C ALA A 148 3.73 2.10 -10.10
N ASP A 149 4.55 2.73 -10.95
CA ASP A 149 4.09 3.59 -12.03
C ASP A 149 3.41 2.80 -13.14
N PHE A 150 3.93 1.62 -13.48
CA PHE A 150 3.26 0.68 -14.38
C PHE A 150 1.88 0.29 -13.86
N LEU A 151 1.76 -0.09 -12.58
CA LEU A 151 0.49 -0.48 -11.96
C LEU A 151 -0.52 0.66 -11.93
N LYS A 152 -0.06 1.91 -11.71
CA LYS A 152 -0.92 3.11 -11.74
C LYS A 152 -1.62 3.23 -13.10
N VAL A 153 -0.88 3.01 -14.19
CA VAL A 153 -1.42 3.11 -15.55
C VAL A 153 -2.31 1.91 -15.90
N LYS A 154 -1.96 0.73 -15.40
CA LYS A 154 -2.62 -0.52 -15.79
C LYS A 154 -3.89 -0.84 -15.00
N LEU A 155 -3.98 -0.44 -13.73
CA LEU A 155 -5.09 -0.81 -12.87
C LEU A 155 -6.03 0.37 -12.65
N LYS A 156 -7.28 0.23 -13.09
CA LYS A 156 -8.35 1.20 -12.84
C LYS A 156 -8.56 1.37 -11.34
N GLY A 157 -8.62 2.62 -10.88
CA GLY A 157 -8.72 2.96 -9.46
C GLY A 157 -7.38 3.10 -8.74
N PHE A 158 -6.26 2.86 -9.43
CA PHE A 158 -4.93 3.05 -8.86
C PHE A 158 -4.40 4.45 -9.17
N GLY A 159 -4.10 5.19 -8.11
CA GLY A 159 -3.24 6.36 -8.15
C GLY A 159 -1.85 6.05 -7.59
N PRO A 160 -0.94 7.03 -7.54
CA PRO A 160 0.43 6.83 -7.03
C PRO A 160 0.49 6.13 -5.67
N LYS A 161 -0.37 6.52 -4.72
CA LYS A 161 -0.52 5.88 -3.42
C LYS A 161 -0.91 4.41 -3.52
N GLN A 162 -1.98 4.10 -4.26
CA GLN A 162 -2.55 2.75 -4.25
C GLN A 162 -1.66 1.71 -4.93
N SER A 163 -0.89 2.11 -5.95
CA SER A 163 0.12 1.23 -6.54
C SER A 163 1.19 0.82 -5.53
N ARG A 164 1.57 1.73 -4.63
CA ARG A 164 2.57 1.46 -3.59
C ARG A 164 1.97 0.66 -2.44
N ASN A 165 0.74 0.95 -2.04
CA ASN A 165 -0.01 0.09 -1.11
C ASN A 165 -0.11 -1.35 -1.60
N PHE A 166 -0.35 -1.56 -2.91
CA PHE A 166 -0.46 -2.90 -3.48
C PHE A 166 0.85 -3.67 -3.41
N LEU A 167 1.96 -3.05 -3.85
CA LEU A 167 3.28 -3.67 -3.73
C LEU A 167 3.66 -3.91 -2.26
N GLN A 168 3.35 -2.95 -1.39
CA GLN A 168 3.65 -3.05 0.03
C GLN A 168 2.86 -4.18 0.71
N ALA A 169 1.58 -4.36 0.36
CA ALA A 169 0.74 -5.46 0.85
C ALA A 169 1.23 -6.84 0.36
N LEU A 170 1.87 -6.90 -0.80
CA LEU A 170 2.53 -8.12 -1.29
C LEU A 170 3.90 -8.36 -0.65
N GLY A 171 4.41 -7.46 0.19
CA GLY A 171 5.75 -7.55 0.78
C GLY A 171 6.89 -7.12 -0.16
N LEU A 172 6.56 -6.41 -1.25
CA LEU A 172 7.48 -6.11 -2.35
C LEU A 172 8.02 -4.67 -2.34
N THR A 173 7.86 -3.95 -1.23
CA THR A 173 8.44 -2.61 -1.06
C THR A 173 9.35 -2.56 0.15
N LYS A 174 10.54 -1.98 -0.03
CA LYS A 174 11.38 -1.47 1.05
C LYS A 174 11.54 0.05 0.95
N TYR A 175 11.60 0.56 -0.28
CA TYR A 175 12.08 1.89 -0.59
C TYR A 175 10.98 2.84 -1.08
N GLU A 176 9.97 2.35 -1.79
CA GLU A 176 8.81 3.14 -2.15
C GLU A 176 7.81 3.19 -0.98
N ILE A 177 7.17 4.36 -0.82
CA ILE A 177 6.25 4.65 0.29
C ILE A 177 4.91 5.14 -0.25
N PRO A 178 3.77 4.59 0.22
CA PRO A 178 2.47 5.19 -0.04
C PRO A 178 2.30 6.50 0.77
N ILE A 179 2.15 7.63 0.09
CA ILE A 179 1.96 8.94 0.73
C ILE A 179 0.46 9.18 0.89
N ASP A 180 -0.08 8.85 2.06
CA ASP A 180 -1.47 9.06 2.42
C ASP A 180 -1.69 10.30 3.29
N SER A 181 -2.91 10.52 3.78
CA SER A 181 -3.21 11.69 4.63
C SER A 181 -2.46 11.67 5.97
N ARG A 182 -2.15 10.50 6.54
CA ARG A 182 -1.40 10.38 7.79
C ARG A 182 0.06 10.78 7.56
N ILE A 183 0.67 10.28 6.50
CA ILE A 183 2.02 10.68 6.07
C ILE A 183 2.08 12.17 5.74
N ILE A 184 1.10 12.70 5.02
CA ILE A 184 1.01 14.14 4.70
C ILE A 184 0.96 14.98 5.98
N ASN A 185 0.08 14.63 6.93
CA ASN A 185 -0.06 15.38 8.18
C ASN A 185 1.23 15.33 8.98
N TRP A 186 1.80 14.13 9.15
CA TRP A 186 3.04 13.95 9.87
C TRP A 186 4.19 14.75 9.27
N LEU A 187 4.37 14.72 7.95
CA LEU A 187 5.44 15.46 7.27
C LEU A 187 5.24 16.98 7.36
N ASN A 188 3.99 17.45 7.25
CA ASN A 188 3.71 18.88 7.44
C ASN A 188 4.03 19.33 8.87
N ASP A 189 3.68 18.55 9.89
CA ASP A 189 3.96 18.86 11.30
C ASP A 189 5.45 18.72 11.63
N PHE A 190 6.13 17.76 11.01
CA PHE A 190 7.57 17.57 11.09
C PHE A 190 8.36 18.80 10.61
N GLY A 191 7.76 19.58 9.70
CA GLY A 191 8.37 20.74 9.05
C GLY A 191 8.96 20.41 7.68
N PHE A 192 8.38 19.47 6.94
CA PHE A 192 8.84 19.12 5.59
C PHE A 192 8.85 20.38 4.72
N PRO A 193 9.93 20.65 3.97
CA PRO A 193 10.20 21.94 3.32
C PRO A 193 9.19 22.32 2.23
N VAL A 194 8.35 21.37 1.78
CA VAL A 194 7.27 21.62 0.84
C VAL A 194 5.95 21.21 1.49
N LYS A 195 5.01 22.15 1.57
CA LYS A 195 3.68 21.87 2.11
C LYS A 195 2.97 20.84 1.23
N LEU A 196 2.60 19.72 1.84
CA LEU A 196 1.99 18.59 1.15
C LEU A 196 0.47 18.69 1.16
N SER A 197 -0.15 18.31 0.04
CA SER A 197 -1.60 18.13 -0.08
C SER A 197 -1.92 16.93 -0.96
N SER A 198 -3.05 16.27 -0.71
CA SER A 198 -3.47 15.09 -1.47
C SER A 198 -3.70 15.39 -2.95
N ALA A 199 -4.13 16.60 -3.28
CA ALA A 199 -4.41 17.02 -4.65
C ALA A 199 -3.15 17.04 -5.53
N LEU A 200 -2.02 17.50 -5.00
CA LEU A 200 -0.77 17.56 -5.77
C LEU A 200 -0.12 16.16 -5.94
N LEU A 201 -0.38 15.26 -4.98
CA LEU A 201 0.17 13.89 -4.99
C LEU A 201 -0.52 12.95 -6.00
N SER A 202 -1.51 13.41 -6.76
CA SER A 202 -2.00 12.66 -7.93
C SER A 202 -1.03 12.71 -9.11
N GLU A 203 -0.18 13.75 -9.17
CA GLU A 203 0.78 13.96 -10.25
C GLU A 203 2.09 13.20 -9.99
N ASN A 204 2.56 12.44 -10.98
CA ASN A 204 3.72 11.56 -10.81
C ASN A 204 4.99 12.33 -10.44
N ASN A 205 5.30 13.41 -11.16
CA ASN A 205 6.54 14.16 -10.92
C ASN A 205 6.57 14.76 -9.52
N TYR A 206 5.43 15.26 -9.04
CA TYR A 206 5.33 15.78 -7.68
C TYR A 206 5.41 14.67 -6.64
N TYR A 207 4.72 13.54 -6.89
CA TYR A 207 4.81 12.38 -6.02
C TYR A 207 6.24 11.85 -5.90
N HIS A 208 6.94 11.67 -7.02
CA HIS A 208 8.34 11.22 -7.05
C HIS A 208 9.25 12.20 -6.33
N PHE A 209 9.09 13.51 -6.58
CA PHE A 209 9.85 14.53 -5.88
C PHE A 209 9.69 14.43 -4.36
N VAL A 210 8.46 14.34 -3.85
CA VAL A 210 8.21 14.18 -2.41
C VAL A 210 8.75 12.84 -1.90
N SER A 211 8.54 11.76 -2.65
CA SER A 211 9.03 10.42 -2.31
C SER A 211 10.56 10.38 -2.22
N ASP A 212 11.28 11.08 -3.10
CA ASP A 212 12.74 11.19 -3.07
C ASP A 212 13.21 11.85 -1.77
N GLY A 213 12.53 12.90 -1.31
CA GLY A 213 12.84 13.55 -0.04
C GLY A 213 12.62 12.65 1.18
N ILE A 214 11.51 11.89 1.18
CA ILE A 214 11.25 10.91 2.24
C ILE A 214 12.29 9.78 2.21
N GLN A 215 12.65 9.29 1.02
CA GLN A 215 13.65 8.24 0.84
C GLN A 215 15.03 8.69 1.33
N GLU A 216 15.45 9.91 0.99
CA GLU A 216 16.74 10.45 1.45
C GLU A 216 16.74 10.64 2.97
N LEU A 217 15.64 11.13 3.54
CA LEU A 217 15.47 11.28 4.99
C LEU A 217 15.56 9.92 5.71
N CYS A 218 14.87 8.90 5.21
CA CYS A 218 14.90 7.55 5.76
C CYS A 218 16.31 6.94 5.64
N GLU A 219 16.97 7.10 4.50
CA GLU A 219 18.34 6.62 4.27
C GLU A 219 19.35 7.25 5.24
N LYS A 220 19.28 8.58 5.46
CA LYS A 220 20.14 9.25 6.46
C LYS A 220 19.85 8.80 7.89
N ALA A 221 18.64 8.31 8.15
CA ALA A 221 18.24 7.78 9.43
C ALA A 221 18.49 6.27 9.58
N ASP A 222 19.01 5.59 8.56
CA ASP A 222 19.22 4.14 8.52
C ASP A 222 17.91 3.35 8.77
N ILE A 223 16.82 3.84 8.17
CA ILE A 223 15.49 3.24 8.24
C ILE A 223 14.95 3.05 6.82
N TYR A 224 14.18 2.00 6.59
CA TYR A 224 13.49 1.79 5.31
C TYR A 224 12.19 2.61 5.25
N PRO A 225 11.87 3.23 4.10
CA PRO A 225 10.60 3.94 3.89
C PRO A 225 9.34 3.15 4.26
N CYS A 226 9.30 1.84 4.01
CA CYS A 226 8.16 1.00 4.41
C CYS A 226 8.01 0.86 5.94
N VAL A 227 9.11 0.96 6.70
CA VAL A 227 9.12 0.96 8.18
C VAL A 227 8.60 2.30 8.69
N PHE A 228 9.09 3.40 8.12
CA PHE A 228 8.60 4.74 8.43
C PHE A 228 7.10 4.88 8.15
N ASP A 229 6.62 4.36 7.01
CA ASP A 229 5.19 4.28 6.70
C ASP A 229 4.41 3.57 7.80
N ALA A 230 4.85 2.38 8.21
CA ALA A 230 4.13 1.59 9.20
C ALA A 230 4.04 2.29 10.56
N VAL A 231 5.12 2.93 10.99
CA VAL A 231 5.20 3.70 12.23
C VAL A 231 4.25 4.89 12.21
N VAL A 232 4.31 5.71 11.16
CA VAL A 232 3.41 6.85 11.05
C VAL A 232 1.98 6.37 10.96
N PHE A 233 1.70 5.32 10.18
CA PHE A 233 0.35 4.78 10.04
C PHE A 233 -0.23 4.31 11.38
N SER A 234 0.52 3.53 12.16
CA SER A 234 0.02 2.94 13.40
C SER A 234 -0.06 3.94 14.57
N SER A 235 0.72 5.01 14.55
CA SER A 235 0.67 6.09 15.56
C SER A 235 -0.69 6.79 15.70
N PHE A 236 -1.61 6.61 14.74
CA PHE A 236 -2.97 7.18 14.75
C PHE A 236 -4.06 6.20 15.24
N ASP A 237 -3.72 4.98 15.65
CA ASP A 237 -4.69 3.93 16.00
C ASP A 237 -4.46 3.36 17.42
N ASP A 238 -3.94 4.18 18.35
CA ASP A 238 -3.92 3.94 19.82
C ASP A 238 -3.47 2.52 20.26
N ASP A 239 -2.49 1.93 19.58
CA ASP A 239 -1.98 0.57 19.81
C ASP A 239 -3.04 -0.56 19.76
N GLU A 240 -4.12 -0.36 19.01
CA GLU A 240 -5.18 -1.37 18.84
C GLU A 240 -4.77 -2.55 17.92
N TYR A 241 -3.55 -2.56 17.38
CA TYR A 241 -3.08 -3.60 16.46
C TYR A 241 -2.67 -4.90 17.17
N THR A 242 -3.25 -6.01 16.71
CA THR A 242 -2.98 -7.38 17.17
C THR A 242 -2.61 -8.26 15.99
N ALA A 243 -2.07 -9.45 16.24
CA ALA A 243 -1.74 -10.40 15.16
C ALA A 243 -2.97 -10.81 14.33
N GLU A 244 -4.17 -10.73 14.91
CA GLU A 244 -5.42 -11.13 14.27
C GLU A 244 -6.06 -10.02 13.42
N ASN A 245 -5.77 -8.74 13.70
CA ASN A 245 -6.44 -7.61 13.05
C ASN A 245 -5.56 -6.80 12.07
N ILE A 246 -4.28 -7.17 11.94
CA ILE A 246 -3.41 -6.62 10.90
C ILE A 246 -3.85 -7.16 9.54
N MET A 247 -4.16 -6.24 8.62
CA MET A 247 -4.47 -6.57 7.24
C MET A 247 -3.17 -6.87 6.50
N LEU A 248 -3.05 -8.10 6.01
CA LEU A 248 -1.97 -8.64 5.17
C LEU A 248 -0.55 -8.53 5.76
#